data_AF-A0A368F3V9-F1
#
_entry.id   AF-A0A368F3V9-F1
#
_cell.length_a   1.000
_cell.length_b   1.000
_cell.length_c   1.000
_cell.angle_alpha   90.00
_cell.angle_beta   90.00
_cell.angle_gamma   90.00
#
_symmetry.space_group_name_H-M   'P 1'
#
loop_
_entity.id
_entity.type
_entity.pdbx_description
1 polymer ?
#
loop_
_entity_poly.entity_id
_entity_poly.type
_entity_poly.pdbx_seq_one_letter_code
_entity_poly.pdbx_strand_id
1 'polypeptide(L)'
;MLYKATTVFHTFHAQSKQAYKWLQELKTQCPTQDPKIVEEKEEMLPGYEDVNMGSFDISEEQSASISKNFEQLRLRVRREGLMDGSMLFYIRKVLESLAIIALAVSLQMKGWYVLSALLMGLAWQQLGWLVHEFAHNQLFRDHWHNDLASYFVGNFLQGFSSGGWKEQHNIHHAATNVVGRDGDLDLMPLWATVVQDLKMADNWWLSILPYQHIYWSLMLPLLRISWLLQSIVFVHGMPQHYYKYYRERATYEQVTLGLHWVLVLAQLYFLPTMQIRLMFFAISQLTGGFLLAHVVTYNHYSVEKFP
;
A
#
# COMPACT_ATOMS: atom_id res chain seq x y z
N MET A 1 18.09 -7.21 -18.20
CA MET A 1 18.06 -5.83 -17.59
C MET A 1 18.97 -5.60 -16.37
N LEU A 2 19.66 -6.60 -15.78
CA LEU A 2 20.60 -6.35 -14.66
C LEU A 2 21.88 -5.56 -15.06
N TYR A 3 22.05 -5.28 -16.35
CA TYR A 3 23.04 -4.33 -16.89
C TYR A 3 22.53 -2.86 -16.90
N LYS A 4 21.21 -2.66 -16.87
CA LYS A 4 20.56 -1.38 -16.56
C LYS A 4 20.04 -1.47 -15.11
N ALA A 5 20.92 -1.66 -14.14
CA ALA A 5 20.67 -1.05 -12.84
C ALA A 5 20.62 0.45 -13.18
N THR A 6 19.40 0.95 -13.36
CA THR A 6 19.05 2.13 -14.14
C THR A 6 19.85 3.33 -13.65
N THR A 7 19.99 4.38 -14.46
CA THR A 7 20.59 5.66 -14.05
C THR A 7 20.20 6.03 -12.61
N VAL A 8 18.96 5.76 -12.21
CA VAL A 8 18.41 5.81 -10.85
C VAL A 8 19.24 5.05 -9.80
N PHE A 9 19.53 3.75 -9.95
CA PHE A 9 20.36 2.99 -9.00
C PHE A 9 21.73 3.65 -8.82
N HIS A 10 22.37 4.04 -9.93
CA HIS A 10 23.65 4.73 -9.87
C HIS A 10 23.50 6.12 -9.20
N THR A 11 22.45 6.88 -9.51
CA THR A 11 22.16 8.18 -8.88
C THR A 11 21.98 8.06 -7.37
N PHE A 12 21.21 7.08 -6.88
CA PHE A 12 20.93 6.92 -5.45
C PHE A 12 22.02 6.18 -4.67
N HIS A 13 22.79 5.32 -5.34
CA HIS A 13 23.74 4.42 -4.68
C HIS A 13 25.19 4.58 -5.14
N ALA A 14 25.54 5.57 -5.97
CA ALA A 14 26.90 5.85 -6.45
C ALA A 14 27.96 5.79 -5.34
N GLN A 15 27.62 6.24 -4.13
CA GLN A 15 28.54 6.30 -3.00
C GLN A 15 28.42 5.12 -2.02
N SER A 16 27.50 4.16 -2.25
CA SER A 16 27.24 3.03 -1.34
C SER A 16 27.96 1.75 -1.78
N LYS A 17 29.14 1.49 -1.19
CA LYS A 17 29.89 0.23 -1.42
C LYS A 17 29.05 -1.02 -1.11
N GLN A 18 28.20 -0.94 -0.09
CA GLN A 18 27.32 -2.04 0.32
C GLN A 18 26.25 -2.34 -0.74
N ALA A 19 25.68 -1.32 -1.36
CA ALA A 19 24.67 -1.51 -2.42
C ALA A 19 25.27 -2.22 -3.64
N TYR A 20 26.48 -1.84 -4.05
CA TYR A 20 27.18 -2.53 -5.15
C TYR A 20 27.57 -3.96 -4.80
N LYS A 21 27.93 -4.24 -3.54
CA LYS A 21 28.18 -5.61 -3.06
C LYS A 21 26.91 -6.46 -3.17
N TRP A 22 25.77 -5.95 -2.70
CA TRP A 22 24.48 -6.64 -2.84
C TRP A 22 24.09 -6.85 -4.31
N LEU A 23 24.32 -5.87 -5.18
CA LEU A 23 24.07 -6.02 -6.61
C LEU A 23 24.91 -7.16 -7.22
N GLN A 24 26.16 -7.30 -6.80
CA GLN A 24 27.06 -8.37 -7.26
C GLN A 24 26.66 -9.74 -6.70
N GLU A 25 26.26 -9.80 -5.42
CA GLU A 25 25.72 -11.01 -4.80
C GLU A 25 24.42 -11.46 -5.49
N LEU A 26 23.52 -10.52 -5.79
CA LEU A 26 22.29 -10.77 -6.55
C LEU A 26 22.57 -11.32 -7.94
N LYS A 27 23.56 -10.76 -8.67
CA LYS A 27 23.98 -11.30 -9.98
C LYS A 27 24.50 -12.74 -9.89
N THR A 28 25.09 -13.11 -8.76
CA THR A 28 25.69 -14.43 -8.56
C THR A 28 24.64 -15.46 -8.13
N GLN A 29 23.73 -15.07 -7.25
CA GLN A 29 22.67 -15.94 -6.71
C GLN A 29 21.48 -16.08 -7.67
N CYS A 30 21.21 -15.03 -8.44
CA CYS A 30 20.20 -14.98 -9.48
C CYS A 30 20.91 -14.66 -10.81
N PRO A 31 21.72 -15.60 -11.36
CA PRO A 31 22.30 -15.43 -12.69
C PRO A 31 21.12 -15.23 -13.63
N THR A 32 21.03 -14.05 -14.22
CA THR A 32 19.88 -13.62 -15.02
C THR A 32 19.40 -14.72 -15.96
N GLN A 33 18.16 -15.16 -15.80
CA GLN A 33 17.30 -15.26 -16.97
C GLN A 33 17.27 -13.82 -17.48
N ASP A 34 18.04 -13.49 -18.50
CA ASP A 34 17.96 -12.17 -19.12
C ASP A 34 16.56 -12.15 -19.71
N PRO A 35 15.57 -11.52 -19.04
CA PRO A 35 14.23 -11.57 -19.57
C PRO A 35 14.35 -10.85 -20.90
N LYS A 36 13.88 -11.48 -21.99
CA LYS A 36 13.61 -10.75 -23.21
C LYS A 36 12.52 -9.76 -22.85
N ILE A 37 12.93 -8.59 -22.35
CA ILE A 37 12.04 -7.45 -22.20
C ILE A 37 11.81 -7.02 -23.63
N VAL A 38 10.63 -7.36 -24.12
CA VAL A 38 10.10 -6.74 -25.31
C VAL A 38 10.06 -5.25 -24.97
N GLU A 39 10.87 -4.45 -25.66
CA GLU A 39 10.64 -3.00 -25.69
C GLU A 39 9.31 -2.81 -26.41
N GLU A 40 8.22 -2.93 -25.65
CA GLU A 40 6.93 -2.46 -26.11
C GLU A 40 7.07 -0.95 -26.23
N LYS A 41 7.03 -0.45 -27.47
CA LYS A 41 6.80 0.97 -27.68
C LYS A 41 5.46 1.28 -27.04
N GLU A 42 5.46 2.08 -25.99
CA GLU A 42 4.22 2.68 -25.50
C GLU A 42 3.57 3.41 -26.68
N GLU A 43 2.39 2.92 -27.08
CA GLU A 43 1.54 3.64 -28.02
C GLU A 43 1.06 4.89 -27.29
N MET A 44 1.77 6.01 -27.49
CA MET A 44 1.35 7.30 -27.00
C MET A 44 0.00 7.65 -27.63
N LEU A 45 -0.94 8.14 -26.82
CA LEU A 45 -2.19 8.68 -27.34
C LEU A 45 -1.88 9.88 -28.25
N PRO A 46 -2.45 9.94 -29.47
CA PRO A 46 -2.25 11.09 -30.36
C PRO A 46 -2.61 12.40 -29.65
N GLY A 47 -1.69 13.37 -29.65
CA GLY A 47 -1.86 14.67 -28.96
C GLY A 47 -1.30 14.74 -27.54
N TYR A 48 -0.72 13.66 -27.01
CA TYR A 48 0.01 13.63 -25.74
C TYR A 48 1.51 13.37 -25.90
N GLU A 49 2.05 13.51 -27.12
CA GLU A 49 3.48 13.28 -27.39
C GLU A 49 4.42 14.24 -26.62
N ASP A 50 3.90 15.38 -26.17
CA ASP A 50 4.66 16.46 -25.50
C ASP A 50 4.62 16.39 -23.96
N VAL A 51 3.96 15.39 -23.35
CA VAL A 51 3.96 15.24 -21.89
C VAL A 51 5.35 14.82 -21.43
N ASN A 52 6.12 15.82 -20.99
CA ASN A 52 7.49 15.70 -20.58
C ASN A 52 7.64 14.81 -19.32
N MET A 53 7.93 13.53 -19.53
CA MET A 53 8.56 12.68 -18.52
C MET A 53 10.00 13.17 -18.38
N GLY A 54 10.23 14.09 -17.44
CA GLY A 54 11.43 14.90 -17.26
C GLY A 54 12.73 14.35 -17.87
N SER A 55 13.39 15.12 -18.75
CA SER A 55 14.72 14.77 -19.25
C SER A 55 15.77 14.88 -18.13
N PHE A 56 16.52 13.80 -17.91
CA PHE A 56 17.62 13.78 -16.93
C PHE A 56 18.91 14.39 -17.52
N ASP A 57 18.81 15.61 -18.05
CA ASP A 57 19.90 16.32 -18.72
C ASP A 57 20.65 17.22 -17.73
N ILE A 58 21.28 16.60 -16.73
CA ILE A 58 22.10 17.28 -15.71
C ILE A 58 23.58 16.95 -15.91
N SER A 59 24.46 17.94 -15.77
CA SER A 59 25.91 17.71 -15.88
C SER A 59 26.43 16.84 -14.72
N GLU A 60 27.54 16.14 -14.93
CA GLU A 60 28.19 15.36 -13.87
C GLU A 60 28.53 16.23 -12.64
N GLU A 61 28.97 17.46 -12.88
CA GLU A 61 29.27 18.44 -11.82
C GLU A 61 28.01 18.80 -11.01
N GLN A 62 26.89 19.06 -11.70
CA GLN A 62 25.62 19.36 -11.05
C GLN A 62 25.10 18.16 -10.25
N SER A 63 25.19 16.95 -10.82
CA SER A 63 24.82 15.70 -10.13
C SER A 63 25.66 15.46 -8.87
N ALA A 64 26.98 15.69 -8.94
CA ALA A 64 27.88 15.60 -7.79
C ALA A 64 27.54 16.64 -6.70
N SER A 65 27.21 17.87 -7.10
CA SER A 65 26.80 18.94 -6.20
C SER A 65 25.49 18.60 -5.47
N ILE A 66 24.46 18.13 -6.20
CA ILE A 66 23.18 17.68 -5.63
C ILE A 66 23.42 16.54 -4.63
N SER A 67 24.23 15.55 -5.01
CA SER A 67 24.55 14.40 -4.15
C SER A 67 25.22 14.85 -2.84
N LYS A 68 26.17 15.79 -2.92
CA LYS A 68 26.84 16.36 -1.74
C LYS A 68 25.87 17.12 -0.84
N ASN A 69 24.98 17.93 -1.42
CA ASN A 69 23.97 18.66 -0.68
C ASN A 69 22.99 17.72 0.02
N PHE A 70 22.56 16.66 -0.66
CA PHE A 70 21.69 15.63 -0.07
C PHE A 70 22.39 14.89 1.09
N GLU A 71 23.69 14.61 0.96
CA GLU A 71 24.44 13.99 2.05
C GLU A 71 24.56 14.91 3.28
N GLN A 72 24.82 16.20 3.07
CA GLN A 72 24.84 17.19 4.14
C GLN A 72 23.47 17.30 4.83
N LEU A 73 22.39 17.32 4.05
CA LEU A 73 21.02 17.31 4.56
C LEU A 73 20.76 16.04 5.38
N ARG A 74 21.10 14.86 4.85
CA ARG A 74 20.93 13.58 5.55
C ARG A 74 21.66 13.55 6.89
N LEU A 75 22.91 14.03 6.92
CA LEU A 75 23.70 14.12 8.16
C LEU A 75 23.08 15.10 9.16
N ARG A 76 22.55 16.23 8.68
CA ARG A 76 21.85 17.21 9.52
C ARG A 76 20.57 16.62 10.12
N VAL A 77 19.71 16.04 9.30
CA VAL A 77 18.45 15.39 9.72
C VAL A 77 18.71 14.31 10.76
N ARG A 78 19.76 13.49 10.58
CA ARG A 78 20.19 12.50 11.59
C ARG A 78 20.70 13.14 12.88
N ARG A 79 21.52 14.19 12.78
CA ARG A 79 22.07 14.88 13.97
C ARG A 79 20.97 15.55 14.79
N GLU A 80 19.95 16.08 14.14
CA GLU A 80 18.79 16.69 14.78
C GLU A 80 17.82 15.65 15.37
N GLY A 81 18.08 14.34 15.21
CA GLY A 81 17.24 13.27 15.73
C GLY A 81 15.92 13.09 14.98
N LEU A 82 15.76 13.72 13.82
CA LEU A 82 14.51 13.67 13.04
C LEU A 82 14.23 12.30 12.41
N MET A 83 15.23 11.40 12.43
CA MET A 83 15.09 10.00 12.02
C MET A 83 14.80 9.05 13.20
N ASP A 84 14.80 9.53 14.45
CA ASP A 84 14.52 8.70 15.62
C ASP A 84 13.00 8.62 15.85
N GLY A 85 12.47 7.40 15.95
CA GLY A 85 11.05 7.16 16.19
C GLY A 85 10.58 7.66 17.56
N SER A 86 9.48 8.41 17.58
CA SER A 86 8.88 8.92 18.83
C SER A 86 7.89 7.95 19.44
N MET A 87 8.33 7.17 20.43
CA MET A 87 7.48 6.16 21.09
C MET A 87 6.19 6.75 21.67
N LEU A 88 6.26 7.92 22.33
CA LEU A 88 5.08 8.59 22.90
C LEU A 88 4.07 9.01 21.83
N PHE A 89 4.55 9.45 20.67
CA PHE A 89 3.67 9.81 19.56
C PHE A 89 2.88 8.58 19.07
N TYR A 90 3.57 7.46 18.83
CA TYR A 90 2.92 6.24 18.33
C TYR A 90 2.02 5.59 19.38
N ILE A 91 2.41 5.58 20.67
CA ILE A 91 1.52 5.14 21.76
C ILE A 91 0.24 5.97 21.76
N ARG A 92 0.35 7.30 21.69
CA ARG A 92 -0.82 8.18 21.61
C ARG A 92 -1.70 7.85 20.41
N LYS A 93 -1.12 7.64 19.22
CA LYS A 93 -1.88 7.30 18.00
C LYS A 93 -2.60 5.96 18.07
N VAL A 94 -1.98 4.95 18.70
CA VAL A 94 -2.64 3.67 18.98
C VAL A 94 -3.80 3.87 19.97
N LEU A 95 -3.60 4.62 21.05
CA LEU A 95 -4.65 4.91 22.04
C LEU A 95 -5.81 5.72 21.46
N GLU A 96 -5.54 6.72 20.60
CA GLU A 96 -6.56 7.46 19.87
C GLU A 96 -7.42 6.51 19.01
N SER A 97 -6.79 5.60 18.28
CA SER A 97 -7.50 4.61 17.45
C SER A 97 -8.35 3.66 18.29
N LEU A 98 -7.81 3.15 19.41
CA LEU A 98 -8.54 2.31 20.36
C LEU A 98 -9.71 3.06 21.02
N ALA A 99 -9.54 4.34 21.31
CA ALA A 99 -10.61 5.18 21.87
C ALA A 99 -11.76 5.35 20.88
N ILE A 100 -11.48 5.50 19.58
CA ILE A 100 -12.52 5.55 18.53
C ILE A 100 -13.26 4.20 18.45
N ILE A 101 -12.54 3.07 18.51
CA ILE A 101 -13.16 1.73 18.55
C ILE A 101 -14.06 1.57 19.78
N ALA A 102 -13.57 1.94 20.97
CA ALA A 102 -14.34 1.85 22.20
C ALA A 102 -15.60 2.73 22.17
N LEU A 103 -15.49 3.94 21.60
CA LEU A 103 -16.62 4.84 21.40
C LEU A 103 -17.65 4.23 20.43
N ALA A 104 -17.19 3.65 19.31
CA ALA A 104 -18.05 2.95 18.38
C ALA A 104 -18.82 1.82 19.09
N VAL A 105 -18.12 0.92 19.78
CA VAL A 105 -18.76 -0.19 20.54
C VAL A 105 -19.75 0.34 21.60
N SER A 106 -19.42 1.41 22.31
CA SER A 106 -20.33 2.06 23.27
C SER A 106 -21.61 2.58 22.62
N LEU A 107 -21.50 3.20 21.45
CA LEU A 107 -22.64 3.67 20.67
C LEU A 107 -23.47 2.51 20.12
N GLN A 108 -22.84 1.43 19.68
CA GLN A 108 -23.52 0.19 19.30
C GLN A 108 -24.39 -0.36 20.44
N MET A 109 -23.84 -0.43 21.67
CA MET A 109 -24.60 -0.90 22.85
C MET A 109 -25.80 -0.01 23.19
N LYS A 110 -25.72 1.29 22.87
CA LYS A 110 -26.82 2.26 23.05
C LYS A 110 -27.82 2.29 21.88
N GLY A 111 -27.65 1.44 20.87
CA GLY A 111 -28.53 1.37 19.69
C GLY A 111 -28.20 2.36 18.56
N TRP A 112 -27.10 3.11 18.66
CA TRP A 112 -26.66 4.09 17.64
C TRP A 112 -25.83 3.42 16.54
N TYR A 113 -26.43 2.44 15.86
CA TYR A 113 -25.71 1.51 14.96
C TYR A 113 -25.03 2.20 13.77
N VAL A 114 -25.70 3.16 13.13
CA VAL A 114 -25.14 3.88 11.97
C VAL A 114 -23.91 4.69 12.37
N LEU A 115 -24.02 5.53 13.41
CA LEU A 115 -22.90 6.33 13.89
C LEU A 115 -21.74 5.46 14.38
N SER A 116 -22.06 4.35 15.06
CA SER A 116 -21.06 3.37 15.45
C SER A 116 -20.32 2.77 14.24
N ALA A 117 -21.03 2.42 13.16
CA ALA A 117 -20.42 1.86 11.96
C ALA A 117 -19.49 2.87 11.27
N LEU A 118 -19.91 4.14 11.17
CA LEU A 118 -19.08 5.23 10.63
C LEU A 118 -17.78 5.40 11.42
N LEU A 119 -17.87 5.42 12.76
CA LEU A 119 -16.69 5.53 13.62
C LEU A 119 -15.78 4.30 13.55
N MET A 120 -16.34 3.10 13.36
CA MET A 120 -15.53 1.91 13.13
C MET A 120 -14.73 2.02 11.82
N GLY A 121 -15.36 2.49 10.74
CA GLY A 121 -14.68 2.76 9.48
C GLY A 121 -13.56 3.80 9.61
N LEU A 122 -13.79 4.86 10.39
CA LEU A 122 -12.76 5.86 10.71
C LEU A 122 -11.60 5.26 11.50
N ALA A 123 -11.87 4.46 12.54
CA ALA A 123 -10.83 3.81 13.33
C ALA A 123 -9.93 2.91 12.47
N TRP A 124 -10.54 2.11 11.59
CA TRP A 124 -9.83 1.27 10.63
C TRP A 124 -8.97 2.07 9.66
N GLN A 125 -9.42 3.23 9.22
CA GLN A 125 -8.59 4.11 8.40
C GLN A 125 -7.39 4.68 9.20
N GLN A 126 -7.59 5.11 10.45
CA GLN A 126 -6.50 5.59 11.31
C GLN A 126 -5.45 4.50 11.56
N LEU A 127 -5.89 3.26 11.78
CA LEU A 127 -5.00 2.11 11.92
C LEU A 127 -4.22 1.81 10.63
N GLY A 128 -4.79 2.08 9.46
CA GLY A 128 -4.10 1.94 8.18
C GLY A 128 -2.81 2.77 8.10
N TRP A 129 -2.82 4.01 8.62
CA TRP A 129 -1.60 4.81 8.74
C TRP A 129 -0.60 4.16 9.69
N LEU A 130 -1.03 3.66 10.85
CA LEU A 130 -0.12 3.01 11.79
C LEU A 130 0.55 1.77 11.17
N VAL A 131 -0.17 0.99 10.37
CA VAL A 131 0.41 -0.12 9.60
C VAL A 131 1.48 0.38 8.65
N HIS A 132 1.20 1.43 7.88
CA HIS A 132 2.15 2.03 6.94
C HIS A 132 3.48 2.38 7.65
N GLU A 133 3.39 3.10 8.76
CA GLU A 133 4.56 3.55 9.51
C GLU A 133 5.38 2.40 10.12
N PHE A 134 4.71 1.39 10.70
CA PHE A 134 5.39 0.23 11.28
C PHE A 134 5.97 -0.68 10.18
N ALA A 135 5.25 -0.92 9.10
CA ALA A 135 5.75 -1.73 7.98
C ALA A 135 6.99 -1.10 7.32
N HIS A 136 7.10 0.24 7.35
CA HIS A 136 8.28 1.01 6.92
C HIS A 136 9.38 1.14 7.99
N ASN A 137 9.24 0.48 9.14
CA ASN A 137 10.20 0.46 10.24
C ASN A 137 10.46 1.83 10.89
N GLN A 138 9.44 2.70 10.95
CA GLN A 138 9.63 4.08 11.38
C GLN A 138 9.78 4.25 12.91
N LEU A 139 9.24 3.33 13.72
CA LEU A 139 9.30 3.46 15.17
C LEU A 139 10.54 2.80 15.78
N PHE A 140 10.68 1.48 15.60
CA PHE A 140 11.77 0.72 16.23
C PHE A 140 12.96 0.58 15.30
N ARG A 141 14.18 0.51 15.86
CA ARG A 141 15.38 0.17 15.09
C ARG A 141 15.42 -1.29 14.67
N ASP A 142 14.81 -2.16 15.48
CA ASP A 142 14.70 -3.59 15.18
C ASP A 142 13.42 -3.85 14.39
N HIS A 143 13.60 -4.45 13.22
CA HIS A 143 12.52 -4.76 12.28
C HIS A 143 11.50 -5.72 12.90
N TRP A 144 11.92 -6.63 13.78
CA TRP A 144 11.00 -7.57 14.42
C TRP A 144 9.96 -6.88 15.31
N HIS A 145 10.36 -5.85 16.05
CA HIS A 145 9.44 -5.09 16.90
C HIS A 145 8.44 -4.28 16.07
N ASN A 146 8.86 -3.77 14.92
CA ASN A 146 7.96 -3.13 13.96
C ASN A 146 7.00 -4.14 13.32
N ASP A 147 7.48 -5.33 12.95
CA ASP A 147 6.63 -6.40 12.42
C ASP A 147 5.55 -6.79 13.44
N LEU A 148 5.92 -7.01 14.71
CA LEU A 148 4.95 -7.28 15.78
C LEU A 148 3.93 -6.15 15.98
N ALA A 149 4.39 -4.89 15.96
CA ALA A 149 3.49 -3.74 16.05
C ALA A 149 2.52 -3.69 14.87
N SER A 150 3.00 -3.98 13.65
CA SER A 150 2.18 -4.08 12.44
C SER A 150 1.15 -5.22 12.53
N TYR A 151 1.51 -6.40 13.03
CA TYR A 151 0.54 -7.50 13.21
C TYR A 151 -0.55 -7.14 14.23
N PHE A 152 -0.19 -6.40 15.28
CA PHE A 152 -1.18 -5.94 16.23
C PHE A 152 -2.13 -4.89 15.63
N VAL A 153 -1.61 -3.80 15.04
CA VAL A 153 -2.49 -2.72 14.54
C VAL A 153 -3.14 -3.04 13.20
N GLY A 154 -2.44 -3.79 12.34
CA GLY A 154 -2.83 -4.13 10.98
C GLY A 154 -3.66 -5.39 10.89
N ASN A 155 -3.13 -6.51 11.37
CA ASN A 155 -3.85 -7.77 11.26
C ASN A 155 -4.97 -7.85 12.30
N PHE A 156 -4.66 -7.61 13.58
CA PHE A 156 -5.63 -7.81 14.66
C PHE A 156 -6.66 -6.68 14.79
N LEU A 157 -6.23 -5.41 14.87
CA LEU A 157 -7.18 -4.30 15.03
C LEU A 157 -7.87 -3.91 13.71
N GLN A 158 -7.10 -3.89 12.62
CA GLN A 158 -7.57 -3.41 11.32
C GLN A 158 -8.13 -4.52 10.41
N GLY A 159 -7.54 -5.71 10.40
CA GLY A 159 -7.98 -6.81 9.53
C GLY A 159 -7.28 -6.87 8.16
N PHE A 160 -6.16 -6.17 7.98
CA PHE A 160 -5.31 -6.31 6.78
C PHE A 160 -4.09 -7.18 7.09
N SER A 161 -3.62 -7.92 6.09
CA SER A 161 -2.33 -8.61 6.14
C SER A 161 -1.22 -7.56 6.06
N SER A 162 -0.45 -7.41 7.14
CA SER A 162 0.70 -6.50 7.16
C SER A 162 1.77 -6.95 6.18
N GLY A 163 2.01 -8.26 6.06
CA GLY A 163 2.98 -8.80 5.12
C GLY A 163 2.56 -8.61 3.66
N GLY A 164 1.28 -8.86 3.37
CA GLY A 164 0.73 -8.69 2.02
C GLY A 164 0.74 -7.23 1.58
N TRP A 165 0.31 -6.33 2.46
CA TRP A 165 0.40 -4.90 2.22
C TRP A 165 1.86 -4.46 2.03
N LYS A 166 2.78 -4.92 2.89
CA LYS A 166 4.21 -4.58 2.80
C LYS A 166 4.85 -5.08 1.50
N GLU A 167 4.47 -6.27 1.02
CA GLU A 167 4.96 -6.78 -0.27
C GLU A 167 4.50 -5.92 -1.43
N GLN A 168 3.18 -5.72 -1.56
CA GLN A 168 2.58 -4.93 -2.64
C GLN A 168 3.11 -3.49 -2.62
N HIS A 169 3.11 -2.86 -1.44
CA HIS A 169 3.51 -1.47 -1.30
C HIS A 169 5.01 -1.26 -1.56
N ASN A 170 5.88 -2.20 -1.19
CA ASN A 170 7.30 -2.11 -1.53
C ASN A 170 7.54 -2.27 -3.04
N ILE A 171 6.75 -3.10 -3.71
CA ILE A 171 6.79 -3.22 -5.18
C ILE A 171 6.35 -1.91 -5.82
N HIS A 172 5.25 -1.33 -5.34
CA HIS A 172 4.76 -0.03 -5.79
C HIS A 172 5.83 1.06 -5.63
N HIS A 173 6.51 1.18 -4.48
CA HIS A 173 7.60 2.16 -4.31
C HIS A 173 8.84 1.88 -5.16
N ALA A 174 9.13 0.61 -5.45
CA ALA A 174 10.28 0.24 -6.27
C ALA A 174 10.06 0.47 -7.77
N ALA A 175 8.81 0.38 -8.24
CA ALA A 175 8.45 0.45 -9.64
C ALA A 175 7.15 1.25 -9.86
N THR A 176 7.01 2.40 -9.19
CA THR A 176 5.78 3.20 -9.16
C THR A 176 5.29 3.53 -10.56
N ASN A 177 4.02 3.23 -10.84
CA ASN A 177 3.37 3.49 -12.12
C ASN A 177 4.10 2.83 -13.33
N VAL A 178 4.78 1.70 -13.12
CA VAL A 178 5.41 0.92 -14.21
C VAL A 178 4.53 -0.26 -14.58
N VAL A 179 4.00 -0.25 -15.80
CA VAL A 179 3.14 -1.32 -16.34
C VAL A 179 3.82 -2.69 -16.24
N GLY A 180 3.06 -3.70 -15.79
CA GLY A 180 3.54 -5.08 -15.62
C GLY A 180 4.51 -5.28 -14.45
N ARG A 181 4.73 -4.24 -13.62
CA ARG A 181 5.55 -4.30 -12.41
C ARG A 181 4.77 -3.83 -11.19
N ASP A 182 4.09 -2.70 -11.33
CA ASP A 182 3.23 -2.14 -10.29
C ASP A 182 1.83 -2.75 -10.38
N GLY A 183 1.52 -3.66 -9.45
CA GLY A 183 0.20 -4.29 -9.39
C GLY A 183 -0.93 -3.31 -9.05
N ASP A 184 -0.61 -2.10 -8.58
CA ASP A 184 -1.62 -1.06 -8.32
C ASP A 184 -2.26 -0.52 -9.61
N LEU A 185 -1.67 -0.81 -10.78
CA LEU A 185 -2.23 -0.52 -12.09
C LEU A 185 -3.18 -1.63 -12.61
N ASP A 186 -3.12 -2.83 -12.02
CA ASP A 186 -3.88 -4.01 -12.47
C ASP A 186 -5.35 -3.95 -12.01
N LEU A 187 -6.07 -2.97 -12.53
CA LEU A 187 -7.43 -2.61 -12.12
C LEU A 187 -8.51 -3.13 -13.08
N MET A 188 -8.10 -3.86 -14.12
CA MET A 188 -9.01 -4.51 -15.05
C MET A 188 -9.84 -5.62 -14.38
N PRO A 189 -11.09 -5.84 -14.81
CA PRO A 189 -11.75 -5.19 -15.95
C PRO A 189 -12.49 -3.89 -15.60
N LEU A 190 -12.43 -3.44 -14.34
CA LEU A 190 -13.21 -2.30 -13.87
C LEU A 190 -12.63 -0.97 -14.35
N TRP A 191 -11.31 -0.87 -14.49
CA TRP A 191 -10.63 0.35 -14.93
C TRP A 191 -9.51 0.05 -15.90
N ALA A 192 -9.40 0.91 -16.90
CA ALA A 192 -8.27 0.96 -17.81
C ALA A 192 -7.40 2.15 -17.39
N THR A 193 -6.19 1.85 -16.92
CA THR A 193 -5.18 2.83 -16.52
C THR A 193 -4.26 3.20 -17.69
N VAL A 194 -4.08 2.28 -18.64
CA VAL A 194 -3.30 2.48 -19.86
C VAL A 194 -4.08 1.99 -21.10
N VAL A 195 -3.67 2.43 -22.29
CA VAL A 195 -4.35 2.08 -23.56
C VAL A 195 -4.35 0.58 -23.81
N GLN A 196 -3.30 -0.11 -23.36
CA GLN A 196 -3.12 -1.55 -23.51
C GLN A 196 -4.19 -2.35 -22.76
N ASP A 197 -4.74 -1.83 -21.65
CA ASP A 197 -5.80 -2.48 -20.87
C ASP A 197 -7.07 -2.69 -21.72
N LEU A 198 -7.34 -1.78 -22.66
CA LEU A 198 -8.48 -1.87 -23.58
C LEU A 198 -8.39 -3.11 -24.50
N LYS A 199 -7.17 -3.60 -24.76
CA LYS A 199 -6.95 -4.82 -25.56
C LYS A 199 -7.25 -6.10 -24.75
N MET A 200 -7.27 -6.02 -23.43
CA MET A 200 -7.58 -7.12 -22.51
C MET A 200 -9.06 -7.18 -22.12
N ALA A 201 -9.81 -6.10 -22.36
CA ALA A 201 -11.23 -5.99 -22.08
C ALA A 201 -12.08 -6.74 -23.12
N ASP A 202 -13.18 -7.37 -22.68
CA ASP A 202 -14.21 -7.84 -23.60
C ASP A 202 -15.14 -6.70 -24.08
N ASN A 203 -15.98 -6.99 -25.09
CA ASN A 203 -16.87 -5.99 -25.70
C ASN A 203 -17.85 -5.34 -24.71
N TRP A 204 -18.23 -6.05 -23.64
CA TRP A 204 -19.15 -5.52 -22.65
C TRP A 204 -18.45 -4.50 -21.76
N TRP A 205 -17.25 -4.84 -21.25
CA TRP A 205 -16.46 -3.90 -20.44
C TRP A 205 -16.07 -2.66 -21.23
N LEU A 206 -15.73 -2.80 -22.52
CA LEU A 206 -15.47 -1.67 -23.42
C LEU A 206 -16.65 -0.70 -23.57
N SER A 207 -17.89 -1.16 -23.34
CA SER A 207 -19.07 -0.29 -23.34
C SER A 207 -19.21 0.54 -22.05
N ILE A 208 -18.56 0.12 -20.96
CA ILE A 208 -18.63 0.75 -19.64
C ILE A 208 -17.40 1.63 -19.38
N LEU A 209 -16.21 1.19 -19.78
CA LEU A 209 -14.93 1.86 -19.54
C LEU A 209 -14.88 3.35 -19.97
N PRO A 210 -15.56 3.81 -21.04
CA PRO A 210 -15.64 5.25 -21.33
C PRO A 210 -16.21 6.09 -20.18
N TYR A 211 -17.06 5.49 -19.34
CA TYR A 211 -17.68 6.13 -18.18
C TYR A 211 -16.89 5.94 -16.88
N GLN A 212 -15.67 5.39 -16.94
CA GLN A 212 -14.86 5.12 -15.75
C GLN A 212 -14.58 6.34 -14.89
N HIS A 213 -14.48 7.50 -15.52
CA HIS A 213 -14.33 8.79 -14.88
C HIS A 213 -15.54 9.16 -13.98
N ILE A 214 -16.73 8.61 -14.24
CA ILE A 214 -17.95 8.79 -13.44
C ILE A 214 -17.98 7.80 -12.27
N TYR A 215 -17.78 6.50 -12.55
CA TYR A 215 -17.96 5.48 -11.52
C TYR A 215 -16.72 5.25 -10.65
N TRP A 216 -15.52 5.70 -11.04
CA TRP A 216 -14.29 5.61 -10.24
C TRP A 216 -14.53 6.07 -8.79
N SER A 217 -15.03 7.29 -8.62
CA SER A 217 -15.28 7.88 -7.30
C SER A 217 -16.32 7.11 -6.49
N LEU A 218 -17.31 6.50 -7.16
CA LEU A 218 -18.37 5.70 -6.52
C LEU A 218 -17.86 4.35 -6.01
N MET A 219 -16.77 3.83 -6.58
CA MET A 219 -16.20 2.54 -6.20
C MET A 219 -15.09 2.67 -5.15
N LEU A 220 -14.59 3.87 -4.85
CA LEU A 220 -13.63 4.12 -3.77
C LEU A 220 -14.03 3.45 -2.43
N PRO A 221 -15.32 3.46 -2.01
CA PRO A 221 -15.77 2.70 -0.84
C PRO A 221 -15.45 1.19 -0.85
N LEU A 222 -15.26 0.58 -2.02
CA LEU A 222 -15.00 -0.85 -2.16
C LEU A 222 -13.53 -1.24 -1.96
N LEU A 223 -12.60 -0.27 -1.92
CA LEU A 223 -11.17 -0.55 -1.82
C LEU A 223 -10.82 -1.43 -0.62
N ARG A 224 -11.43 -1.15 0.53
CA ARG A 224 -11.22 -1.94 1.75
C ARG A 224 -11.63 -3.41 1.55
N ILE A 225 -12.76 -3.66 0.90
CA ILE A 225 -13.23 -5.03 0.66
C ILE A 225 -12.21 -5.77 -0.22
N SER A 226 -11.69 -5.13 -1.27
CA SER A 226 -10.64 -5.68 -2.11
C SER A 226 -9.41 -6.07 -1.28
N TRP A 227 -8.89 -5.15 -0.45
CA TRP A 227 -7.71 -5.41 0.37
C TRP A 227 -7.93 -6.46 1.47
N LEU A 228 -9.14 -6.57 2.02
CA LEU A 228 -9.49 -7.65 2.96
C LEU A 228 -9.42 -9.02 2.27
N LEU A 229 -9.94 -9.13 1.05
CA LEU A 229 -9.89 -10.37 0.27
C LEU A 229 -8.45 -10.73 -0.11
N GLN A 230 -7.67 -9.76 -0.60
CA GLN A 230 -6.26 -9.96 -0.90
C GLN A 230 -5.45 -10.37 0.34
N SER A 231 -5.77 -9.80 1.51
CA SER A 231 -5.15 -10.18 2.78
C SER A 231 -5.38 -11.65 3.12
N ILE A 232 -6.60 -12.17 2.93
CA ILE A 232 -6.93 -13.58 3.16
C ILE A 232 -6.15 -14.48 2.19
N VAL A 233 -6.16 -14.13 0.89
CA VAL A 233 -5.44 -14.90 -0.14
C VAL A 233 -3.94 -14.93 0.16
N PHE A 234 -3.35 -13.80 0.50
CA PHE A 234 -1.94 -13.68 0.82
C PHE A 234 -1.57 -14.56 2.02
N VAL A 235 -2.29 -14.40 3.13
CA VAL A 235 -2.01 -15.11 4.39
C VAL A 235 -2.22 -16.62 4.27
N HIS A 236 -3.15 -17.06 3.41
CA HIS A 236 -3.31 -18.46 3.06
C HIS A 236 -2.09 -18.99 2.27
N GLY A 237 -1.54 -18.20 1.35
CA GLY A 237 -0.36 -18.55 0.56
C GLY A 237 0.97 -18.44 1.31
N MET A 238 1.03 -17.71 2.43
CA MET A 238 2.27 -17.43 3.18
C MET A 238 3.13 -18.67 3.49
N PRO A 239 2.59 -19.84 3.92
CA PRO A 239 3.41 -21.02 4.22
C PRO A 239 4.20 -21.55 3.01
N GLN A 240 3.71 -21.34 1.79
CA GLN A 240 4.33 -21.75 0.53
C GLN A 240 4.92 -20.56 -0.25
N HIS A 241 4.97 -19.38 0.38
CA HIS A 241 5.43 -18.17 -0.28
C HIS A 241 6.86 -18.31 -0.77
N TYR A 242 7.24 -17.63 -1.87
CA TYR A 242 8.59 -17.69 -2.42
C TYR A 242 9.66 -17.19 -1.43
N TYR A 243 9.40 -16.07 -0.75
CA TYR A 243 10.32 -15.51 0.25
C TYR A 243 10.21 -16.21 1.61
N LYS A 244 11.37 -16.64 2.13
CA LYS A 244 11.51 -17.24 3.47
C LYS A 244 10.96 -16.35 4.58
N TYR A 245 11.12 -15.03 4.44
CA TYR A 245 10.61 -14.03 5.37
C TYR A 245 9.12 -14.24 5.67
N TYR A 246 8.26 -14.31 4.64
CA TYR A 246 6.82 -14.51 4.85
C TYR A 246 6.49 -15.90 5.38
N ARG A 247 7.18 -16.95 4.93
CA ARG A 247 6.95 -18.32 5.45
C ARG A 247 7.15 -18.39 6.97
N GLU A 248 8.21 -17.78 7.48
CA GLU A 248 8.53 -17.78 8.92
C GLU A 248 7.55 -16.95 9.76
N ARG A 249 6.81 -16.00 9.17
CA ARG A 249 5.83 -15.17 9.89
C ARG A 249 4.38 -15.57 9.66
N ALA A 250 4.14 -16.58 8.82
CA ALA A 250 2.80 -17.03 8.43
C ALA A 250 1.87 -17.25 9.64
N THR A 251 2.33 -17.97 10.67
CA THR A 251 1.51 -18.26 11.86
C THR A 251 1.09 -17.00 12.61
N TYR A 252 1.96 -16.00 12.74
CA TYR A 252 1.63 -14.75 13.45
C TYR A 252 0.53 -14.00 12.70
N GLU A 253 0.65 -13.87 11.39
CA GLU A 253 -0.34 -13.18 10.57
C GLU A 253 -1.66 -13.94 10.48
N GLN A 254 -1.62 -15.27 10.34
CA GLN A 254 -2.80 -16.14 10.34
C GLN A 254 -3.58 -16.05 11.65
N VAL A 255 -2.87 -16.11 12.79
CA VAL A 255 -3.51 -16.05 14.11
C VAL A 255 -4.09 -14.65 14.37
N THR A 256 -3.32 -13.59 14.15
CA THR A 256 -3.78 -12.22 14.41
C THR A 256 -4.93 -11.80 13.49
N LEU A 257 -4.86 -12.15 12.20
CA LEU A 257 -5.95 -11.91 11.25
C LEU A 257 -7.18 -12.78 11.54
N GLY A 258 -6.97 -14.04 11.94
CA GLY A 258 -8.05 -14.91 12.38
C GLY A 258 -8.78 -14.36 13.60
N LEU A 259 -8.04 -13.88 14.60
CA LEU A 259 -8.60 -13.23 15.79
C LEU A 259 -9.40 -11.98 15.45
N HIS A 260 -8.95 -11.16 14.49
CA HIS A 260 -9.71 -10.03 13.99
C HIS A 260 -11.10 -10.45 13.51
N TRP A 261 -11.15 -11.42 12.59
CA TRP A 261 -12.42 -11.86 12.01
C TRP A 261 -13.33 -12.55 13.03
N VAL A 262 -12.77 -13.28 14.00
CA VAL A 262 -13.54 -13.80 15.15
C VAL A 262 -14.19 -12.66 15.93
N LEU A 263 -13.46 -11.58 16.22
CA LEU A 263 -14.00 -10.41 16.92
C LEU A 263 -15.06 -9.67 16.11
N VAL A 264 -14.85 -9.48 14.80
CA VAL A 264 -15.84 -8.85 13.92
C VAL A 264 -17.12 -9.68 13.86
N LEU A 265 -17.01 -11.00 13.68
CA LEU A 265 -18.18 -11.90 13.66
C LEU A 265 -18.91 -11.92 15.01
N ALA A 266 -18.17 -11.92 16.12
CA ALA A 266 -18.76 -11.81 17.46
C ALA A 266 -19.48 -10.46 17.65
N GLN A 267 -18.87 -9.34 17.24
CA GLN A 267 -19.48 -8.01 17.29
C GLN A 267 -20.78 -7.97 16.50
N LEU A 268 -20.81 -8.55 15.29
CA LEU A 268 -22.02 -8.64 14.47
C LEU A 268 -23.06 -9.54 15.13
N TYR A 269 -22.66 -10.67 15.72
CA TYR A 269 -23.59 -11.57 16.41
C TYR A 269 -24.37 -10.87 17.53
N PHE A 270 -23.74 -9.95 18.27
CA PHE A 270 -24.40 -9.17 19.33
C PHE A 270 -25.34 -8.07 18.84
N LEU A 271 -25.44 -7.81 17.52
CA LEU A 271 -26.45 -6.91 16.97
C LEU A 271 -27.82 -7.60 16.91
N PRO A 272 -28.91 -6.87 17.18
CA PRO A 272 -30.21 -7.47 17.50
C PRO A 272 -30.92 -8.13 16.31
N THR A 273 -30.71 -7.65 15.09
CA THR A 273 -31.39 -8.16 13.88
C THR A 273 -30.41 -8.37 12.73
N MET A 274 -30.77 -9.26 11.81
CA MET A 274 -29.95 -9.50 10.60
C MET A 274 -29.82 -8.23 9.75
N GLN A 275 -30.87 -7.43 9.66
CA GLN A 275 -30.86 -6.16 8.92
C GLN A 275 -29.82 -5.20 9.49
N ILE A 276 -29.76 -5.05 10.82
CA ILE A 276 -28.78 -4.18 11.48
C ILE A 276 -27.36 -4.73 11.30
N ARG A 277 -27.16 -6.05 11.31
CA ARG A 277 -25.86 -6.69 11.04
C ARG A 277 -25.34 -6.35 9.66
N LEU A 278 -26.15 -6.56 8.63
CA LEU A 278 -25.78 -6.28 7.25
C LEU A 278 -25.53 -4.78 7.03
N MET A 279 -26.38 -3.92 7.60
CA MET A 279 -26.22 -2.47 7.54
C MET A 279 -24.93 -2.01 8.21
N PHE A 280 -24.68 -2.47 9.45
CA PHE A 280 -23.49 -2.10 10.20
C PHE A 280 -22.22 -2.52 9.46
N PHE A 281 -22.20 -3.77 8.98
CA PHE A 281 -21.07 -4.28 8.20
C PHE A 281 -20.87 -3.46 6.94
N ALA A 282 -21.91 -3.28 6.12
CA ALA A 282 -21.80 -2.50 4.89
C ALA A 282 -21.31 -1.07 5.14
N ILE A 283 -21.92 -0.33 6.08
CA ILE A 283 -21.53 1.06 6.38
C ILE A 283 -20.08 1.12 6.88
N SER A 284 -19.69 0.28 7.83
CA SER A 284 -18.32 0.32 8.37
C SER A 284 -17.26 -0.03 7.32
N GLN A 285 -17.51 -1.03 6.47
CA GLN A 285 -16.59 -1.39 5.38
C GLN A 285 -16.49 -0.28 4.33
N LEU A 286 -17.64 0.25 3.88
CA LEU A 286 -17.69 1.28 2.84
C LEU A 286 -17.11 2.62 3.33
N THR A 287 -17.35 3.01 4.58
CA THR A 287 -16.74 4.21 5.16
C THR A 287 -15.23 4.05 5.30
N GLY A 288 -14.76 2.91 5.82
CA GLY A 288 -13.33 2.63 5.91
C GLY A 288 -12.66 2.62 4.53
N GLY A 289 -13.28 1.98 3.55
CA GLY A 289 -12.81 1.94 2.16
C GLY A 289 -12.76 3.33 1.53
N PHE A 290 -13.81 4.13 1.69
CA PHE A 290 -13.87 5.48 1.15
C PHE A 290 -12.74 6.34 1.71
N LEU A 291 -12.58 6.38 3.04
CA LEU A 291 -11.55 7.19 3.70
C LEU A 291 -10.13 6.74 3.32
N LEU A 292 -9.88 5.43 3.23
CA LEU A 292 -8.60 4.88 2.76
C LEU A 292 -8.32 5.26 1.30
N ALA A 293 -9.30 5.04 0.43
CA ALA A 293 -9.16 5.26 -1.00
C ALA A 293 -8.96 6.74 -1.36
N HIS A 294 -9.54 7.66 -0.58
CA HIS A 294 -9.28 9.10 -0.74
C HIS A 294 -7.80 9.42 -0.55
N VAL A 295 -7.20 8.90 0.52
CA VAL A 295 -5.77 9.12 0.79
C VAL A 295 -4.91 8.56 -0.35
N VAL A 296 -5.16 7.33 -0.78
CA VAL A 296 -4.36 6.71 -1.83
C VAL A 296 -4.52 7.46 -3.16
N THR A 297 -5.77 7.71 -3.56
CA THR A 297 -6.10 8.32 -4.86
C THR A 297 -5.56 9.74 -5.00
N TYR A 298 -5.67 10.58 -3.97
CA TYR A 298 -5.27 11.99 -4.11
C TYR A 298 -3.78 12.23 -3.84
N ASN A 299 -3.08 11.31 -3.15
CA ASN A 299 -1.63 11.45 -2.94
C ASN A 299 -0.77 10.79 -4.03
N HIS A 300 -1.28 9.80 -4.77
CA HIS A 300 -0.47 9.02 -5.72
C HIS A 300 -0.72 9.34 -7.20
N TYR A 301 -1.71 10.19 -7.50
CA TYR A 301 -1.96 10.66 -8.86
C TYR A 301 -1.67 12.16 -8.95
N SER A 302 -0.53 12.49 -9.56
CA SER A 302 0.06 13.84 -9.57
C SER A 302 -0.38 14.72 -10.75
N VAL A 303 -1.38 14.30 -11.53
CA VAL A 303 -1.80 14.98 -12.77
C VAL A 303 -3.29 15.29 -12.76
N GLU A 304 -3.68 16.35 -13.47
CA GLU A 304 -5.09 16.67 -13.71
C GLU A 304 -5.79 15.46 -14.31
N LYS A 305 -6.78 14.93 -13.59
CA LYS A 305 -7.57 13.78 -14.05
C LYS A 305 -8.73 14.18 -14.95
N PHE A 306 -9.04 15.47 -15.02
CA PHE A 306 -10.19 16.01 -15.73
C PHE A 306 -9.84 17.37 -16.33
N PRO A 307 -10.02 17.58 -17.65
CA PRO A 307 -10.07 18.92 -18.24
C PRO A 307 -11.36 19.67 -17.90
#